data_AF-A0A2A5BLW8-F1
#
_entry.id   AF-A0A2A5BLW8-F1
#
_cell.length_a   1.000
_cell.length_b   1.000
_cell.length_c   1.000
_cell.angle_alpha   90.00
_cell.angle_beta   90.00
_cell.angle_gamma   90.00
#
_symmetry.space_group_name_H-M   'P 1'
#
loop_
_entity.id
_entity.type
_entity.pdbx_description
1 polymer ?
#
loop_
_entity_poly.entity_id
_entity_poly.type
_entity_poly.pdbx_seq_one_letter_code
_entity_poly.pdbx_strand_id
1 'polypeptide(L)' 'EVAGVYPKIMLDGDMDAGAWSCGMVAGLIHDIPTCEELVSRIMSEADSLIRDRLNKFL' A
#
# COMPACT_ATOMS: atom_id res chain seq x y z
N GLU A 1 6.94 26.14 -0.63
CA GLU A 1 6.75 25.55 0.71
C GLU A 1 5.43 24.80 0.75
N VAL A 2 5.47 23.50 1.07
CA VAL A 2 4.26 22.65 1.25
C VAL A 2 3.82 22.64 2.72
N ALA A 3 4.39 23.55 3.52
CA ALA A 3 4.17 23.66 4.95
C ALA A 3 2.75 24.18 5.21
N GLY A 4 1.83 23.25 5.46
CA GLY A 4 0.43 23.56 5.81
C GLY A 4 -0.61 22.73 5.03
N VAL A 5 -0.24 22.18 3.88
CA VAL A 5 -1.15 21.34 3.06
C VAL A 5 -1.21 19.91 3.60
N TYR A 6 -0.06 19.32 3.95
CA TYR A 6 0.02 17.95 4.44
C TYR A 6 -0.80 17.69 5.72
N PRO A 7 -0.76 18.56 6.76
CA PRO A 7 -1.59 18.34 7.95
C PRO A 7 -3.08 18.29 7.65
N LYS A 8 -3.61 19.21 6.83
CA LYS A 8 -5.03 19.23 6.46
C LYS A 8 -5.47 17.97 5.71
N ILE A 9 -4.61 17.47 4.81
CA ILE A 9 -4.91 16.24 4.05
C ILE A 9 -4.79 15.01 4.96
N MET A 10 -3.67 14.86 5.67
CA MET A 10 -3.32 13.61 6.37
C MET A 10 -3.97 13.47 7.75
N LEU A 11 -4.29 14.58 8.42
CA LEU A 11 -4.94 14.56 9.73
C LEU A 11 -6.45 14.82 9.62
N ASP A 12 -6.85 15.82 8.83
CA ASP A 12 -8.26 16.25 8.76
C ASP A 12 -9.04 15.60 7.61
N GLY A 13 -8.34 14.97 6.63
CA GLY A 13 -8.97 14.31 5.48
C GLY A 13 -9.44 15.26 4.37
N ASP A 14 -9.00 16.52 4.38
CA ASP A 14 -9.34 17.52 3.34
C ASP A 14 -8.48 17.31 2.08
N MET A 15 -8.86 16.34 1.25
CA MET A 15 -8.09 15.89 0.07
C MET A 15 -7.91 16.97 -1.00
N ASP A 16 -8.75 18.00 -1.02
CA ASP A 16 -8.72 19.10 -1.99
C ASP A 16 -7.84 20.28 -1.51
N ALA A 17 -7.30 20.22 -0.29
CA ALA A 17 -6.44 21.27 0.28
C ALA A 17 -5.12 21.47 -0.49
N GLY A 18 -4.74 20.52 -1.35
CA GLY A 18 -3.61 20.66 -2.28
C GLY A 18 -3.03 19.33 -2.73
N ALA A 19 -1.86 19.38 -3.38
CA ALA A 19 -1.19 18.17 -3.85
C ALA A 19 -0.60 17.35 -2.69
N TRP A 20 -0.75 16.02 -2.78
CA TRP A 20 -0.19 15.04 -1.86
C TRP A 20 0.37 13.83 -2.63
N SER A 21 1.29 13.12 -2.01
CA SER A 21 1.95 11.97 -2.64
C SER A 21 1.08 10.73 -2.59
N CYS A 22 0.68 10.21 -3.76
CA CYS A 22 0.05 8.90 -3.90
C CYS A 22 0.49 8.25 -5.21
N GLY A 23 1.01 7.02 -5.16
CA GLY A 23 1.43 6.28 -6.35
C GLY A 23 0.29 5.46 -6.96
N MET A 24 0.42 5.06 -8.22
CA MET A 24 -0.57 4.22 -8.92
C MET A 24 -0.86 2.89 -8.20
N VAL A 25 0.08 2.40 -7.37
CA VAL A 25 -0.07 1.19 -6.54
C VAL A 25 -1.28 1.27 -5.60
N ALA A 26 -1.75 2.45 -5.23
CA ALA A 26 -2.95 2.62 -4.42
C ALA A 26 -4.18 1.96 -5.04
N GLY A 27 -4.25 1.84 -6.38
CA GLY A 27 -5.33 1.13 -7.07
C GLY A 27 -5.34 -0.39 -6.83
N LEU A 28 -4.30 -0.95 -6.22
CA LEU A 28 -4.19 -2.36 -5.83
C LEU A 28 -4.42 -2.59 -4.32
N ILE A 29 -4.61 -1.52 -3.53
CA ILE A 29 -4.84 -1.61 -2.09
C ILE A 29 -6.35 -1.59 -1.84
N HIS A 30 -6.85 -2.66 -1.22
CA HIS A 30 -8.30 -2.88 -1.02
C HIS A 30 -8.70 -3.10 0.45
N ASP A 31 -7.74 -3.12 1.36
CA ASP A 31 -7.93 -3.26 2.79
C ASP A 31 -6.90 -2.45 3.58
N ILE A 32 -7.08 -2.37 4.90
CA ILE A 32 -6.22 -1.61 5.83
C ILE A 32 -5.81 -2.55 6.99
N PRO A 33 -4.86 -3.47 6.77
CA PRO A 33 -4.36 -4.39 7.80
C PRO A 33 -3.42 -3.68 8.78
N THR A 34 -3.10 -4.35 9.90
CA THR A 34 -1.94 -3.96 10.72
C THR A 34 -0.64 -4.15 9.94
N CYS A 35 0.43 -3.46 10.33
CA CYS A 35 1.75 -3.64 9.71
C CYS A 35 2.23 -5.09 9.78
N GLU A 36 1.97 -5.79 10.88
CA GLU A 36 2.33 -7.20 11.06
C GLU A 36 1.59 -8.10 10.06
N GLU A 37 0.27 -7.95 9.95
CA GLU A 37 -0.55 -8.72 9.00
C GLU A 37 -0.14 -8.45 7.56
N LEU A 38 0.09 -7.18 7.19
CA LEU A 38 0.51 -6.80 5.84
C LEU A 38 1.79 -7.53 5.43
N VAL A 39 2.82 -7.44 6.28
CA VAL A 39 4.13 -8.06 5.99
C VAL A 39 4.00 -9.59 5.97
N SER A 40 3.25 -10.16 6.93
CA SER A 40 3.05 -11.61 7.01
C SER A 40 2.36 -12.17 5.77
N ARG A 41 1.33 -11.47 5.27
CA ARG A 41 0.61 -11.84 4.03
C ARG A 41 1.52 -11.77 2.82
N ILE A 42 2.25 -10.66 2.63
CA ILE A 42 3.20 -10.50 1.51
C ILE A 42 4.22 -11.64 1.48
N MET A 43 4.82 -11.98 2.63
CA MET A 43 5.82 -13.05 2.71
C MET A 43 5.22 -14.43 2.42
N SER A 44 4.02 -14.72 2.94
CA SER A 44 3.32 -15.98 2.67
C SER A 44 2.90 -16.12 1.20
N GLU A 45 2.38 -15.05 0.59
CA GLU A 45 2.00 -15.03 -0.83
C GLU A 45 3.22 -15.21 -1.73
N ALA A 46 4.34 -14.55 -1.40
CA ALA A 46 5.59 -14.71 -2.14
C ALA A 46 6.12 -16.15 -2.09
N ASP A 47 6.09 -16.81 -0.92
CA ASP A 47 6.50 -18.22 -0.80
C ASP A 47 5.62 -19.15 -1.63
N SER A 48 4.30 -18.98 -1.58
CA SER A 48 3.37 -19.76 -2.43
C SER A 48 3.59 -19.49 -3.93
N LEU A 49 3.82 -18.23 -4.33
CA LEU A 49 4.12 -17.92 -5.73
C LEU A 49 5.39 -18.62 -6.21
N ILE A 50 6.43 -18.69 -5.39
CA ILE A 50 7.67 -19.39 -5.73
C ILE A 50 7.44 -20.90 -5.79
N ARG A 51 6.82 -21.48 -4.76
CA ARG A 51 6.67 -22.93 -4.62
C ARG A 51 5.62 -23.53 -5.53
N ASP A 52 4.55 -22.81 -5.80
CA ASP A 52 3.37 -23.35 -6.50
C ASP A 52 3.27 -22.82 -7.92
N ARG A 53 3.48 -21.51 -8.13
CA ARG A 53 3.34 -20.91 -9.46
C ARG A 53 4.60 -21.11 -10.29
N LEU A 54 5.78 -20.78 -9.76
CA LEU A 54 7.02 -20.86 -10.53
C LEU A 54 7.47 -22.31 -10.77
N ASN A 55 7.37 -23.17 -9.77
CA ASN A 55 7.73 -24.59 -9.93
C ASN A 55 6.89 -25.32 -10.98
N LYS A 56 5.65 -24.88 -11.29
CA LYS A 56 4.83 -25.49 -12.36
C LYS A 56 5.37 -25.23 -13.77
N PHE A 57 6.37 -24.36 -13.92
CA PHE A 57 7.03 -24.10 -15.19
C PHE A 57 8.36 -24.86 -15.36
N LEU A 58 8.78 -25.65 -14.37
CA LEU A 58 9.96 -26.51 -14.40
C LEU A 58 9.56 -27.97 -14.65
#